data_AF-A0A2S5PE65-F1
#
_entry.id   AF-A0A2S5PE65-F1
#
_cell.length_a   1.000
_cell.length_b   1.000
_cell.length_c   1.000
_cell.angle_alpha   90.00
_cell.angle_beta   90.00
_cell.angle_gamma   90.00
#
_symmetry.space_group_name_H-M   'P 1'
#
loop_
_entity.id
_entity.type
_entity.pdbx_description
1 polymer ?
#
loop_
_entity_poly.entity_id
_entity_poly.type
_entity_poly.pdbx_seq_one_letter_code
_entity_poly.pdbx_strand_id
1 'polypeptide(L)'
;MKIDTNKLLFNTSGILIGLFAAGYAISDQFTTQKASACAARYSVSSIQPIANASGDLLTPIELQAMAGAREYGMLEHAKIIPMRGAPSPAVLEVTVPKGDGKPERGTAAPRSGIGMQWTPFDVAGAQSTCLSYSIYLPSDFDFGDGGMLPGLFGGSRFDGFEKGESKPGFAARVTWREKGVGEVSVQIPKLGDKISSIGRDKFQLARGRWISIEQELQLNTPKRPDGKLRLWIDGELRFEHDKLPWRDEASTSVEGVVGNVGFGTVERPGQAPRESKILLSPFELRWQQQVSAKK
;
A
#
# COMPACT_ATOMS: atom_id res chain seq x y z
N MET A 1 49.09 -20.22 -48.05
CA MET A 1 48.45 -18.95 -47.69
C MET A 1 48.76 -18.67 -46.22
N LYS A 2 49.68 -17.75 -45.91
CA LYS A 2 50.01 -17.41 -44.51
C LYS A 2 48.94 -16.43 -44.01
N ILE A 3 48.09 -16.88 -43.09
CA ILE A 3 47.12 -16.01 -42.43
C ILE A 3 47.90 -15.13 -41.45
N ASP A 4 47.81 -13.81 -41.63
CA ASP A 4 48.43 -12.82 -40.77
C ASP A 4 47.73 -12.82 -39.40
N THR A 5 48.37 -13.48 -38.43
CA THR A 5 47.83 -13.72 -37.09
C THR A 5 47.47 -12.42 -36.37
N ASN A 6 48.18 -11.33 -36.64
CA ASN A 6 47.90 -10.03 -36.03
C ASN A 6 46.61 -9.40 -36.57
N LYS A 7 46.31 -9.57 -37.87
CA LYS A 7 45.03 -9.13 -38.45
C LYS A 7 43.87 -9.98 -37.97
N LEU A 8 44.08 -11.28 -37.79
CA LEU A 8 43.08 -12.18 -37.22
C LEU A 8 42.74 -11.76 -35.78
N LEU A 9 43.75 -11.56 -34.93
CA LEU A 9 43.57 -11.12 -33.54
C LEU A 9 42.85 -9.77 -33.45
N PHE A 10 43.24 -8.78 -34.26
CA PHE A 10 42.62 -7.45 -34.23
C PHE A 10 41.14 -7.51 -34.64
N ASN A 11 40.82 -8.28 -35.69
CA ASN A 11 39.44 -8.45 -36.14
C ASN A 11 38.60 -9.23 -35.12
N THR A 12 39.16 -10.26 -34.49
CA THR A 12 38.48 -11.02 -33.44
C THR A 12 38.23 -10.17 -32.19
N SER A 13 39.19 -9.34 -31.78
CA SER A 13 39.00 -8.39 -30.67
C SER A 13 37.93 -7.35 -30.97
N GLY A 14 37.89 -6.80 -32.18
CA GLY A 14 36.84 -5.87 -32.61
C GLY A 14 35.44 -6.49 -32.58
N ILE A 15 35.31 -7.74 -33.03
CA ILE A 15 34.05 -8.50 -32.98
C ILE A 15 33.62 -8.75 -31.53
N LEU A 16 34.55 -9.17 -30.66
CA LEU A 16 34.25 -9.44 -29.25
C LEU A 16 33.80 -8.18 -28.51
N ILE A 17 34.46 -7.03 -28.75
CA ILE A 17 34.05 -5.74 -28.17
C ILE A 17 32.68 -5.32 -28.69
N GLY A 18 32.43 -5.49 -29.99
CA GLY A 18 31.12 -5.20 -30.60
C GLY A 18 29.99 -6.06 -30.02
N LEU A 19 30.23 -7.36 -29.84
CA LEU A 19 29.27 -8.29 -29.24
C LEU A 19 29.04 -7.99 -27.75
N PHE A 20 30.07 -7.61 -27.00
CA PHE A 20 29.94 -7.20 -25.62
C PHE A 20 29.14 -5.89 -25.49
N ALA A 21 29.43 -4.89 -26.32
CA ALA A 21 28.69 -3.62 -26.32
C ALA A 21 27.23 -3.81 -26.74
N ALA A 22 26.96 -4.65 -27.74
CA ALA A 22 25.60 -5.02 -28.13
C ALA A 22 24.88 -5.81 -27.03
N GLY A 23 25.56 -6.79 -26.41
CA GLY A 23 25.02 -7.55 -25.28
C GLY A 23 24.72 -6.66 -24.07
N TYR A 24 25.58 -5.69 -23.78
CA TYR A 24 25.38 -4.69 -22.74
C TYR A 24 24.20 -3.77 -23.06
N ALA A 25 24.11 -3.22 -24.28
CA ALA A 25 23.01 -2.35 -24.69
C ALA A 25 21.65 -3.08 -24.68
N ILE A 26 21.63 -4.35 -25.09
CA ILE A 26 20.45 -5.21 -25.01
C ILE A 26 20.10 -5.49 -23.54
N SER A 27 21.08 -5.83 -22.71
CA SER A 27 20.87 -6.04 -21.26
C SER A 27 20.37 -4.78 -20.57
N ASP A 28 20.90 -3.61 -20.91
CA ASP A 28 20.52 -2.30 -20.36
C ASP A 28 19.08 -1.93 -20.78
N GLN A 29 18.69 -2.20 -22.04
CA GLN A 29 17.31 -2.07 -22.50
C GLN A 29 16.33 -3.01 -21.79
N PHE A 30 16.79 -4.17 -21.31
CA PHE A 30 16.01 -5.08 -20.47
C PHE A 30 16.13 -4.78 -18.97
N THR A 31 17.08 -3.95 -18.58
CA THR A 31 17.21 -3.43 -17.21
C THR A 31 16.39 -2.16 -17.12
N THR A 32 15.06 -2.29 -17.23
CA THR A 32 14.16 -1.22 -16.82
C THR A 32 14.62 -0.76 -15.46
N GLN A 33 15.09 0.49 -15.31
CA GLN A 33 15.42 1.05 -14.01
C GLN A 33 14.16 0.89 -13.14
N LYS A 34 14.16 -0.12 -12.27
CA LYS A 34 13.05 -0.37 -11.36
C LYS A 34 12.96 0.89 -10.50
N ALA A 35 11.82 1.57 -10.54
CA ALA A 35 11.62 2.77 -9.75
C ALA A 35 12.01 2.47 -8.30
N SER A 36 12.89 3.30 -7.74
CA SER A 36 13.27 3.16 -6.33
C SER A 36 12.03 3.32 -5.45
N ALA A 37 12.09 2.68 -4.28
CA ALA A 37 11.15 2.85 -3.18
C ALA A 37 10.67 4.30 -3.05
N CYS A 38 9.36 4.49 -2.89
CA CYS A 38 8.77 5.83 -2.90
C CYS A 38 9.18 6.65 -1.67
N ALA A 39 9.46 5.99 -0.53
CA ALA A 39 9.89 6.67 0.67
C ALA A 39 11.25 7.38 0.48
N ALA A 40 12.12 6.85 -0.37
CA ALA A 40 13.40 7.46 -0.72
C ALA A 40 13.27 8.65 -1.69
N ARG A 41 12.11 8.86 -2.32
CA ARG A 41 11.90 9.91 -3.34
C ARG A 41 11.16 11.13 -2.80
N TYR A 42 10.45 11.00 -1.69
CA TYR A 42 9.56 12.04 -1.15
C TYR A 42 10.09 12.59 0.18
N SER A 43 10.21 13.91 0.24
CA SER A 43 10.90 14.64 1.31
C SER A 43 9.98 15.14 2.41
N VAL A 44 8.70 15.40 2.11
CA VAL A 44 7.71 15.82 3.11
C VAL A 44 7.03 14.57 3.65
N SER A 45 6.90 14.47 4.97
CA SER A 45 6.36 13.31 5.65
C SER A 45 5.50 13.68 6.86
N SER A 46 4.42 12.94 7.07
CA SER A 46 3.69 12.86 8.33
C SER A 46 3.74 11.42 8.83
N ILE A 47 3.83 11.24 10.15
CA ILE A 47 3.81 9.93 10.80
C ILE A 47 2.59 9.86 11.70
N GLN A 48 1.89 8.73 11.71
CA GLN A 48 0.77 8.48 12.59
C GLN A 48 1.23 8.56 14.04
N PRO A 49 0.61 9.39 14.89
CA PRO A 49 1.00 9.48 16.28
C PRO A 49 0.75 8.15 16.99
N ILE A 50 1.69 7.76 17.85
CA ILE A 50 1.57 6.61 18.75
C ILE A 50 1.71 6.99 20.23
N ALA A 51 2.00 8.25 20.50
CA ALA A 51 2.08 8.82 21.83
C ALA A 51 1.26 10.12 21.88
N ASN A 52 0.73 10.42 23.06
CA ASN A 52 0.04 11.68 23.33
C ASN A 52 1.05 12.82 23.58
N ALA A 53 0.54 14.02 23.86
CA ALA A 53 1.35 15.21 24.11
C ALA A 53 2.28 15.09 25.34
N SER A 54 1.96 14.20 26.29
CA SER A 54 2.79 13.92 27.47
C SER A 54 3.90 12.89 27.20
N GLY A 55 3.89 12.24 26.03
CA GLY A 55 4.83 11.20 25.65
C GLY A 55 4.40 9.78 26.04
N ASP A 56 3.23 9.61 26.66
CA ASP A 56 2.67 8.29 26.95
C ASP A 56 2.07 7.67 25.69
N LEU A 57 2.11 6.34 25.57
CA LEU A 57 1.50 5.64 24.45
C LEU A 57 -0.01 5.90 24.41
N LEU A 58 -0.55 6.07 23.20
CA LEU A 58 -1.98 6.29 23.02
C LEU A 58 -2.79 5.12 23.56
N THR A 59 -3.78 5.45 24.38
CA THR A 59 -4.80 4.51 24.84
C THR A 59 -5.75 4.11 23.71
N PRO A 60 -6.48 2.99 23.82
CA PRO A 60 -7.50 2.61 22.84
C PRO A 60 -8.56 3.71 22.60
N ILE A 61 -8.91 4.47 23.64
CA ILE A 61 -9.87 5.58 23.54
C ILE A 61 -9.29 6.73 22.70
N GLU A 62 -8.02 7.10 22.93
CA GLU A 62 -7.35 8.11 22.12
C GLU A 62 -7.15 7.65 20.67
N LEU A 63 -6.83 6.37 20.44
CA LEU A 63 -6.76 5.79 19.10
C LEU A 63 -8.09 5.87 18.36
N GLN A 64 -9.20 5.51 19.04
CA GLN A 64 -10.54 5.61 18.47
C GLN A 64 -10.90 7.07 18.15
N ALA A 65 -10.59 8.01 19.05
CA ALA A 65 -10.83 9.43 18.81
C ALA A 65 -10.06 9.97 17.58
N MET A 66 -8.91 9.38 17.26
CA MET A 66 -8.10 9.72 16.10
C MET A 66 -8.49 8.96 14.82
N ALA A 67 -9.32 7.92 14.90
CA ALA A 67 -9.61 6.99 13.81
C ALA A 67 -10.55 7.56 12.72
N GLY A 68 -10.98 8.81 12.87
CA GLY A 68 -11.87 9.47 11.93
C GLY A 68 -13.31 8.97 12.01
N ALA A 69 -14.16 9.48 11.12
CA ALA A 69 -15.55 9.06 11.04
C ALA A 69 -15.67 7.64 10.49
N ARG A 70 -16.72 6.90 10.89
CA ARG A 70 -17.03 5.53 10.44
C ARG A 70 -15.94 4.50 10.76
N GLU A 71 -15.14 4.80 11.78
CA GLU A 71 -14.27 3.80 12.39
C GLU A 71 -15.09 2.61 12.91
N TYR A 72 -14.43 1.46 13.03
CA TYR A 72 -14.99 0.31 13.71
C TYR A 72 -13.87 -0.50 14.35
N GLY A 73 -14.20 -1.18 15.44
CA GLY A 73 -13.32 -2.14 16.08
C GLY A 73 -12.12 -1.52 16.79
N MET A 74 -11.95 -0.20 16.78
CA MET A 74 -10.77 0.45 17.33
C MET A 74 -10.65 0.24 18.83
N LEU A 75 -11.75 0.39 19.57
CA LEU A 75 -11.75 0.25 21.02
C LEU A 75 -11.55 -1.21 21.44
N GLU A 76 -12.07 -2.15 20.65
CA GLU A 76 -12.11 -3.58 20.96
C GLU A 76 -10.85 -4.32 20.52
N HIS A 77 -10.25 -3.92 19.40
CA HIS A 77 -9.21 -4.70 18.72
C HIS A 77 -7.85 -4.01 18.65
N ALA A 78 -7.78 -2.67 18.78
CA ALA A 78 -6.54 -1.92 18.61
C ALA A 78 -5.93 -1.42 19.92
N LYS A 79 -4.60 -1.55 20.03
CA LYS A 79 -3.80 -0.93 21.08
C LYS A 79 -2.39 -0.64 20.59
N ILE A 80 -1.75 0.39 21.13
CA ILE A 80 -0.32 0.61 20.95
C ILE A 80 0.45 -0.15 22.03
N ILE A 81 1.45 -0.93 21.63
CA ILE A 81 2.34 -1.66 22.56
C ILE A 81 3.81 -1.36 22.27
N PRO A 82 4.67 -1.25 23.31
CA PRO A 82 6.10 -1.17 23.10
C PRO A 82 6.63 -2.50 22.54
N MET A 83 7.52 -2.44 21.56
CA MET A 83 8.10 -3.66 20.95
C MET A 83 9.56 -3.46 20.55
N ARG A 84 10.47 -4.10 21.29
CA ARG A 84 11.89 -4.12 20.93
C ARG A 84 12.12 -4.94 19.66
N GLY A 85 12.97 -4.45 18.77
CA GLY A 85 13.28 -5.12 17.50
C GLY A 85 12.22 -4.96 16.42
N ALA A 86 11.15 -4.19 16.68
CA ALA A 86 10.24 -3.74 15.64
C ALA A 86 10.84 -2.54 14.87
N PRO A 87 10.30 -2.21 13.67
CA PRO A 87 10.69 -1.02 12.91
C PRO A 87 10.44 0.32 13.62
N SER A 88 9.71 0.31 14.74
CA SER A 88 9.40 1.47 15.58
C SER A 88 9.44 1.09 17.07
N PRO A 89 9.66 2.03 18.00
CA PRO A 89 9.72 1.73 19.44
C PRO A 89 8.42 1.12 20.00
N ALA A 90 7.29 1.46 19.39
CA ALA A 90 5.98 0.88 19.66
C ALA A 90 5.21 0.66 18.35
N VAL A 91 4.26 -0.28 18.38
CA VAL A 91 3.50 -0.77 17.23
C VAL A 91 2.02 -0.84 17.57
N LEU A 92 1.18 -0.75 16.54
CA LEU A 92 -0.24 -1.05 16.64
C LEU A 92 -0.43 -2.58 16.64
N GLU A 93 -0.92 -3.15 17.73
CA GLU A 93 -1.42 -4.54 17.77
C GLU A 93 -2.92 -4.53 17.46
N VAL A 94 -3.31 -5.27 16.42
CA VAL A 94 -4.70 -5.58 16.08
C VAL A 94 -4.98 -7.03 16.46
N THR A 95 -5.79 -7.24 17.50
CA THR A 95 -6.22 -8.59 17.91
C THR A 95 -7.55 -8.93 17.27
N VAL A 96 -7.57 -9.98 16.45
CA VAL A 96 -8.75 -10.44 15.72
C VAL A 96 -9.19 -11.81 16.28
N PRO A 97 -10.29 -11.88 17.05
CA PRO A 97 -10.79 -13.14 17.62
C PRO A 97 -11.22 -14.14 16.55
N LYS A 98 -11.19 -15.44 16.88
CA LYS A 98 -11.76 -16.46 15.99
C LYS A 98 -13.24 -16.19 15.71
N GLY A 99 -13.64 -16.25 14.44
CA GLY A 99 -15.02 -16.03 14.00
C GLY A 99 -15.42 -14.55 13.91
N ASP A 100 -14.51 -13.62 14.23
CA ASP A 100 -14.71 -12.20 13.99
C ASP A 100 -14.97 -11.93 12.49
N GLY A 101 -15.86 -10.99 12.18
CA GLY A 101 -16.37 -10.78 10.81
C GLY A 101 -17.49 -11.76 10.37
N LYS A 102 -17.96 -12.65 11.25
CA LYS A 102 -19.12 -13.53 10.98
C LYS A 102 -20.44 -12.74 11.00
N PRO A 103 -21.36 -12.97 10.04
CA PRO A 103 -22.63 -12.25 10.03
C PRO A 103 -23.48 -12.60 11.23
N GLU A 104 -23.84 -11.60 12.02
CA GLU A 104 -24.88 -11.74 13.03
C GLU A 104 -26.25 -11.50 12.38
N ARG A 105 -27.25 -12.26 12.83
CA ARG A 105 -28.59 -12.18 12.25
C ARG A 105 -29.19 -10.81 12.61
N GLY A 106 -29.41 -9.97 11.58
CA GLY A 106 -30.08 -8.67 11.73
C GLY A 106 -29.14 -7.46 11.88
N THR A 107 -27.81 -7.64 11.78
CA THR A 107 -26.86 -6.52 11.77
C THR A 107 -26.44 -6.17 10.34
N ALA A 108 -25.91 -4.94 10.15
CA ALA A 108 -25.16 -4.60 8.94
C ALA A 108 -24.02 -5.61 8.73
N ALA A 109 -23.54 -5.73 7.49
CA ALA A 109 -22.50 -6.69 7.12
C ALA A 109 -21.32 -6.59 8.10
N PRO A 110 -21.02 -7.67 8.84
CA PRO A 110 -19.98 -7.66 9.88
C PRO A 110 -18.64 -7.30 9.24
N ARG A 111 -17.83 -6.54 9.96
CA ARG A 111 -16.47 -6.21 9.54
C ARG A 111 -15.52 -6.86 10.52
N SER A 112 -14.45 -7.49 10.03
CA SER A 112 -13.43 -8.08 10.88
C SER A 112 -12.33 -7.06 11.20
N GLY A 113 -11.81 -7.15 12.43
CA GLY A 113 -10.71 -6.35 12.95
C GLY A 113 -11.05 -4.88 13.06
N ILE A 114 -10.19 -4.01 12.51
CA ILE A 114 -10.35 -2.56 12.59
C ILE A 114 -10.56 -1.91 11.23
N GLY A 115 -11.19 -0.73 11.27
CA GLY A 115 -11.11 0.24 10.20
C GLY A 115 -11.04 1.64 10.75
N MET A 116 -10.15 2.43 10.17
CA MET A 116 -9.95 3.85 10.50
C MET A 116 -9.62 4.64 9.24
N GLN A 117 -9.74 5.95 9.34
CA GLN A 117 -9.15 6.90 8.41
C GLN A 117 -8.14 7.76 9.17
N TRP A 118 -6.91 7.81 8.68
CA TRP A 118 -5.90 8.74 9.17
C TRP A 118 -5.59 9.77 8.10
N THR A 119 -5.98 11.03 8.36
CA THR A 119 -5.95 12.14 7.41
C THR A 119 -5.02 13.26 7.90
N PRO A 120 -3.70 13.17 7.64
CA PRO A 120 -2.80 14.28 7.96
C PRO A 120 -3.14 15.50 7.09
N PHE A 121 -3.38 16.66 7.70
CA PHE A 121 -3.92 17.85 7.02
C PHE A 121 -3.07 18.33 5.83
N ASP A 122 -1.75 18.16 5.90
CA ASP A 122 -0.80 18.75 4.93
C ASP A 122 -0.66 17.95 3.62
N VAL A 123 -1.27 16.76 3.51
CA VAL A 123 -1.21 15.97 2.27
C VAL A 123 -2.16 16.50 1.18
N ALA A 124 -3.15 17.32 1.57
CA ALA A 124 -4.13 17.86 0.65
C ALA A 124 -3.46 18.61 -0.52
N GLY A 125 -3.83 18.24 -1.75
CA GLY A 125 -3.25 18.82 -2.97
C GLY A 125 -1.97 18.15 -3.49
N ALA A 126 -1.41 17.17 -2.76
CA ALA A 126 -0.32 16.34 -3.27
C ALA A 126 -0.74 15.59 -4.55
N GLN A 127 0.12 15.63 -5.58
CA GLN A 127 -0.09 14.88 -6.82
C GLN A 127 0.42 13.44 -6.73
N SER A 128 1.40 13.20 -5.87
CA SER A 128 1.99 11.88 -5.68
C SER A 128 2.28 11.67 -4.21
N THR A 129 1.84 10.52 -3.70
CA THR A 129 1.89 10.18 -2.29
C THR A 129 2.43 8.76 -2.12
N CYS A 130 3.22 8.56 -1.08
CA CYS A 130 3.79 7.29 -0.68
C CYS A 130 3.30 6.97 0.72
N LEU A 131 2.64 5.83 0.88
CA LEU A 131 2.34 5.23 2.18
C LEU A 131 3.40 4.17 2.46
N SER A 132 4.07 4.26 3.60
CA SER A 132 4.99 3.24 4.10
C SER A 132 4.59 2.77 5.49
N TYR A 133 4.59 1.46 5.69
CA TYR A 133 4.42 0.81 7.00
C TYR A 133 4.99 -0.61 6.94
N SER A 134 5.24 -1.20 8.09
CA SER A 134 5.61 -2.61 8.20
C SER A 134 4.53 -3.40 8.91
N ILE A 135 4.37 -4.66 8.53
CA ILE A 135 3.49 -5.60 9.22
C ILE A 135 4.27 -6.79 9.77
N TYR A 136 3.76 -7.38 10.84
CA TYR A 136 4.18 -8.69 11.31
C TYR A 136 2.97 -9.61 11.42
N LEU A 137 3.04 -10.73 10.72
CA LEU A 137 2.08 -11.83 10.82
C LEU A 137 2.73 -12.96 11.63
N PRO A 138 2.08 -13.49 12.69
CA PRO A 138 2.59 -14.63 13.46
C PRO A 138 2.95 -15.82 12.58
N SER A 139 3.91 -16.65 13.03
CA SER A 139 4.36 -17.84 12.29
C SER A 139 3.22 -18.81 11.95
N ASP A 140 2.18 -18.81 12.77
CA ASP A 140 0.99 -19.65 12.65
C ASP A 140 -0.25 -18.89 12.15
N PHE A 141 -0.05 -17.68 11.59
CA PHE A 141 -1.11 -16.88 10.99
C PHE A 141 -1.83 -17.67 9.89
N ASP A 142 -3.15 -17.78 10.01
CA ASP A 142 -3.98 -18.42 9.01
C ASP A 142 -4.61 -17.34 8.13
N PHE A 143 -4.30 -17.38 6.83
CA PHE A 143 -4.76 -16.37 5.88
C PHE A 143 -6.27 -16.46 5.60
N GLY A 144 -6.91 -17.58 5.92
CA GLY A 144 -8.31 -17.84 5.57
C GLY A 144 -8.59 -17.56 4.09
N ASP A 145 -9.78 -17.03 3.82
CA ASP A 145 -10.24 -16.68 2.46
C ASP A 145 -9.74 -15.29 1.99
N GLY A 146 -8.91 -14.64 2.79
CA GLY A 146 -8.34 -13.33 2.51
C GLY A 146 -8.66 -12.27 3.56
N GLY A 147 -8.11 -11.08 3.34
CA GLY A 147 -8.25 -9.94 4.24
C GLY A 147 -7.69 -8.65 3.66
N MET A 148 -7.80 -7.59 4.44
CA MET A 148 -7.39 -6.23 4.08
C MET A 148 -6.26 -5.74 4.99
N LEU A 149 -5.35 -4.99 4.37
CA LEU A 149 -4.31 -4.19 4.99
C LEU A 149 -4.49 -2.72 4.58
N PRO A 150 -3.83 -1.79 5.29
CA PRO A 150 -3.92 -0.36 5.02
C PRO A 150 -3.53 0.01 3.58
N GLY A 151 -4.14 1.07 3.09
CA GLY A 151 -3.85 1.64 1.77
C GLY A 151 -4.20 3.11 1.68
N LEU A 152 -3.92 3.71 0.52
CA LEU A 152 -4.22 5.12 0.24
C LEU A 152 -5.70 5.32 -0.14
N PHE A 153 -6.26 6.45 0.27
CA PHE A 153 -7.59 6.88 -0.18
C PHE A 153 -7.64 8.39 -0.45
N GLY A 154 -8.71 8.82 -1.13
CA GLY A 154 -8.97 10.22 -1.41
C GLY A 154 -10.38 10.48 -1.89
N GLY A 155 -10.80 11.74 -1.82
CA GLY A 155 -12.16 12.19 -2.13
C GLY A 155 -13.02 12.31 -0.86
N SER A 156 -13.51 13.53 -0.63
CA SER A 156 -13.95 14.10 0.66
C SER A 156 -15.08 13.37 1.42
N ARG A 157 -15.59 12.28 0.86
CA ARG A 157 -16.67 11.45 1.43
C ARG A 157 -16.54 9.96 1.12
N PHE A 158 -15.40 9.52 0.58
CA PHE A 158 -15.22 8.13 0.15
C PHE A 158 -14.48 7.33 1.22
N ASP A 159 -15.19 6.42 1.88
CA ASP A 159 -14.63 5.50 2.89
C ASP A 159 -14.12 4.19 2.28
N GLY A 160 -14.23 4.02 0.96
CA GLY A 160 -13.84 2.78 0.28
C GLY A 160 -14.71 1.57 0.60
N PHE A 161 -15.93 1.75 1.09
CA PHE A 161 -16.96 0.70 1.21
C PHE A 161 -18.29 1.10 0.56
N GLU A 162 -18.49 2.38 0.25
CA GLU A 162 -19.65 2.86 -0.50
C GLU A 162 -19.70 2.31 -1.94
N LYS A 163 -20.80 1.63 -2.28
CA LYS A 163 -21.13 1.19 -3.65
C LYS A 163 -22.22 2.12 -4.21
N GLY A 164 -21.96 2.79 -5.33
CA GLY A 164 -22.92 3.72 -5.96
C GLY A 164 -22.25 4.86 -6.75
N GLU A 165 -22.92 5.35 -7.78
CA GLU A 165 -22.28 5.96 -8.96
C GLU A 165 -21.78 7.42 -8.87
N SER A 166 -21.97 8.20 -7.79
CA SER A 166 -21.84 9.66 -7.94
C SER A 166 -20.90 10.41 -7.00
N LYS A 167 -20.07 9.74 -6.18
CA LYS A 167 -19.12 10.45 -5.31
C LYS A 167 -17.69 10.41 -5.87
N PRO A 168 -17.03 11.57 -6.02
CA PRO A 168 -15.62 11.59 -6.40
C PRO A 168 -14.78 10.98 -5.28
N GLY A 169 -13.98 9.97 -5.61
CA GLY A 169 -13.06 9.37 -4.66
C GLY A 169 -12.43 8.08 -5.16
N PHE A 170 -11.49 7.59 -4.36
CA PHE A 170 -10.82 6.33 -4.61
C PHE A 170 -10.25 5.73 -3.31
N ALA A 171 -10.06 4.42 -3.31
CA ALA A 171 -9.33 3.70 -2.27
C ALA A 171 -8.51 2.59 -2.93
N ALA A 172 -7.29 2.37 -2.47
CA ALA A 172 -6.37 1.36 -2.97
C ALA A 172 -5.80 0.57 -1.80
N ARG A 173 -6.52 -0.44 -1.32
CA ARG A 173 -6.11 -1.25 -0.15
C ARG A 173 -5.21 -2.39 -0.57
N VAL A 174 -4.14 -2.62 0.17
CA VAL A 174 -3.43 -3.90 0.05
C VAL A 174 -4.35 -4.99 0.60
N THR A 175 -4.47 -6.11 -0.10
CA THR A 175 -5.26 -7.26 0.35
C THR A 175 -4.46 -8.53 0.20
N TRP A 176 -4.84 -9.55 0.97
CA TRP A 176 -4.35 -10.91 0.78
C TRP A 176 -5.51 -11.83 0.46
N ARG A 177 -5.19 -12.95 -0.19
CA ARG A 177 -6.07 -14.11 -0.38
C ARG A 177 -5.46 -15.32 0.32
N GLU A 178 -6.03 -16.49 0.05
CA GLU A 178 -5.50 -17.76 0.53
C GLU A 178 -3.99 -17.86 0.38
N LYS A 179 -3.34 -18.47 1.38
CA LYS A 179 -1.88 -18.65 1.43
C LYS A 179 -1.08 -17.35 1.40
N GLY A 180 -1.70 -16.19 1.57
CA GLY A 180 -1.03 -14.90 1.65
C GLY A 180 -0.73 -14.27 0.30
N VAL A 181 -1.34 -14.77 -0.78
CA VAL A 181 -1.20 -14.18 -2.12
C VAL A 181 -1.77 -12.76 -2.08
N GLY A 182 -0.92 -11.78 -2.40
CA GLY A 182 -1.26 -10.37 -2.30
C GLY A 182 -1.80 -9.76 -3.59
N GLU A 183 -2.60 -8.72 -3.44
CA GLU A 183 -3.04 -7.80 -4.50
C GLU A 183 -3.29 -6.40 -3.90
N VAL A 184 -3.53 -5.39 -4.73
CA VAL A 184 -4.13 -4.13 -4.30
C VAL A 184 -5.56 -4.08 -4.81
N SER A 185 -6.51 -4.09 -3.89
CA SER A 185 -7.92 -3.87 -4.20
C SER A 185 -8.17 -2.38 -4.42
N VAL A 186 -8.57 -2.04 -5.64
CA VAL A 186 -8.83 -0.68 -6.08
C VAL A 186 -10.33 -0.45 -6.15
N GLN A 187 -10.78 0.69 -5.64
CA GLN A 187 -12.15 1.15 -5.79
C GLN A 187 -12.14 2.57 -6.28
N ILE A 188 -12.78 2.77 -7.42
CA ILE A 188 -13.01 4.08 -8.03
C ILE A 188 -14.48 4.07 -8.43
N PRO A 189 -15.40 4.78 -7.73
CA PRO A 189 -16.85 4.60 -7.89
C PRO A 189 -17.35 4.63 -9.34
N LYS A 190 -16.86 5.58 -10.14
CA LYS A 190 -17.24 5.73 -11.57
C LYS A 190 -16.84 4.54 -12.45
N LEU A 191 -15.91 3.70 -12.01
CA LEU A 191 -15.45 2.53 -12.76
C LEU A 191 -16.21 1.26 -12.36
N GLY A 192 -16.95 1.27 -11.25
CA GLY A 192 -17.47 0.05 -10.64
C GLY A 192 -16.36 -1.00 -10.49
N ASP A 193 -16.66 -2.23 -10.90
CA ASP A 193 -15.72 -3.37 -10.79
C ASP A 193 -14.76 -3.49 -11.98
N LYS A 194 -14.71 -2.53 -12.92
CA LYS A 194 -13.83 -2.59 -14.10
C LYS A 194 -12.34 -2.68 -13.72
N ILE A 195 -11.97 -2.05 -12.60
CA ILE A 195 -10.63 -2.14 -12.01
C ILE A 195 -10.82 -2.38 -10.51
N SER A 196 -10.84 -3.64 -10.09
CA SER A 196 -11.03 -4.00 -8.67
C SER A 196 -9.79 -4.63 -8.02
N SER A 197 -8.84 -5.15 -8.80
CA SER A 197 -7.66 -5.86 -8.32
C SER A 197 -6.45 -5.64 -9.23
N ILE A 198 -5.38 -5.07 -8.68
CA ILE A 198 -4.11 -4.81 -9.40
C ILE A 198 -2.98 -5.59 -8.72
N GLY A 199 -2.07 -6.17 -9.52
CA GLY A 199 -0.86 -6.79 -9.00
C GLY A 199 -1.09 -8.10 -8.22
N ARG A 200 -2.25 -8.75 -8.42
CA ARG A 200 -2.50 -10.11 -7.92
C ARG A 200 -1.34 -11.01 -8.31
N ASP A 201 -0.95 -11.91 -7.39
CA ASP A 201 0.13 -12.90 -7.54
C ASP A 201 1.55 -12.36 -7.65
N LYS A 202 1.73 -11.03 -7.66
CA LYS A 202 3.06 -10.42 -7.73
C LYS A 202 3.82 -10.45 -6.41
N PHE A 203 3.14 -10.76 -5.30
CA PHE A 203 3.77 -10.92 -3.99
C PHE A 203 2.98 -11.88 -3.11
N GLN A 204 3.66 -12.39 -2.10
CA GLN A 204 3.09 -13.26 -1.09
C GLN A 204 3.56 -12.78 0.28
N LEU A 205 2.63 -12.59 1.21
CA LEU A 205 2.94 -12.17 2.57
C LEU A 205 3.60 -13.34 3.32
N ALA A 206 4.75 -13.06 3.90
CA ALA A 206 5.45 -13.99 4.77
C ALA A 206 4.85 -13.99 6.19
N ARG A 207 5.24 -15.00 6.97
CA ARG A 207 4.91 -15.12 8.40
C ARG A 207 6.20 -15.07 9.22
N GLY A 208 6.07 -14.78 10.51
CA GLY A 208 7.16 -14.85 11.47
C GLY A 208 8.26 -13.80 11.29
N ARG A 209 8.04 -12.77 10.46
CA ARG A 209 8.96 -11.65 10.27
C ARG A 209 8.22 -10.35 9.96
N TRP A 210 8.90 -9.24 10.16
CA TRP A 210 8.47 -7.95 9.64
C TRP A 210 8.57 -7.92 8.12
N ILE A 211 7.56 -7.33 7.49
CA ILE A 211 7.47 -7.10 6.04
C ILE A 211 7.26 -5.60 5.85
N SER A 212 8.15 -4.95 5.12
CA SER A 212 7.96 -3.54 4.73
C SER A 212 7.03 -3.46 3.52
N ILE A 213 6.04 -2.57 3.58
CA ILE A 213 5.09 -2.29 2.51
C ILE A 213 5.20 -0.82 2.17
N GLU A 214 5.48 -0.52 0.90
CA GLU A 214 5.40 0.84 0.36
C GLU A 214 4.42 0.87 -0.81
N GLN A 215 3.45 1.78 -0.74
CA GLN A 215 2.46 2.00 -1.78
C GLN A 215 2.55 3.43 -2.29
N GLU A 216 2.79 3.59 -3.59
CA GLU A 216 2.77 4.90 -4.24
C GLU A 216 1.52 5.05 -5.10
N LEU A 217 0.84 6.18 -4.93
CA LEU A 217 -0.25 6.61 -5.81
C LEU A 217 0.10 7.95 -6.43
N GLN A 218 0.11 8.00 -7.76
CA GLN A 218 0.23 9.23 -8.53
C GLN A 218 -1.13 9.54 -9.18
N LEU A 219 -1.72 10.68 -8.81
CA LEU A 219 -2.98 11.12 -9.36
C LEU A 219 -2.84 11.43 -10.84
N ASN A 220 -3.90 11.14 -11.59
CA ASN A 220 -3.96 11.49 -12.99
C ASN A 220 -4.28 12.98 -13.16
N THR A 221 -3.88 13.53 -14.31
CA THR A 221 -4.41 14.78 -14.83
C THR A 221 -5.92 14.61 -14.99
N PRO A 222 -6.75 15.54 -14.47
CA PRO A 222 -8.20 15.47 -14.62
C PRO A 222 -8.63 15.11 -16.05
N LYS A 223 -9.49 14.09 -16.18
CA LYS A 223 -10.02 13.54 -17.44
C LYS A 223 -9.01 12.83 -18.36
N ARG A 224 -7.77 12.62 -17.93
CA ARG A 224 -6.78 11.79 -18.65
C ARG A 224 -6.43 10.57 -17.79
N PRO A 225 -6.36 9.36 -18.34
CA PRO A 225 -5.92 8.19 -17.60
C PRO A 225 -4.39 8.11 -17.67
N ASP A 226 -3.70 8.97 -16.91
CA ASP A 226 -2.22 9.03 -16.82
C ASP A 226 -1.71 8.83 -15.38
N GLY A 227 -2.57 8.41 -14.46
CA GLY A 227 -2.21 8.09 -13.08
C GLY A 227 -1.48 6.76 -12.94
N LYS A 228 -0.83 6.57 -11.79
CA LYS A 228 -0.02 5.38 -11.49
C LYS A 228 -0.30 4.81 -10.11
N LEU A 229 -0.08 3.50 -9.98
CA LEU A 229 0.02 2.76 -8.73
C LEU A 229 1.30 1.94 -8.74
N ARG A 230 2.10 2.01 -7.67
CA ARG A 230 3.24 1.11 -7.47
C ARG A 230 3.19 0.52 -6.07
N LEU A 231 3.70 -0.71 -5.93
CA LEU A 231 3.83 -1.38 -4.65
C LEU A 231 5.21 -2.02 -4.53
N TRP A 232 5.90 -1.76 -3.42
CA TRP A 232 7.12 -2.44 -3.03
C TRP A 232 6.85 -3.29 -1.78
N ILE A 233 7.49 -4.45 -1.74
CA ILE A 233 7.52 -5.33 -0.57
C ILE A 233 9.00 -5.55 -0.25
N ASP A 234 9.40 -5.26 0.99
CA ASP A 234 10.79 -5.33 1.45
C ASP A 234 11.77 -4.57 0.53
N GLY A 235 11.34 -3.40 0.03
CA GLY A 235 12.12 -2.54 -0.87
C GLY A 235 12.17 -3.01 -2.33
N GLU A 236 11.62 -4.18 -2.67
CA GLU A 236 11.55 -4.66 -4.05
C GLU A 236 10.25 -4.23 -4.73
N LEU A 237 10.35 -3.58 -5.90
CA LEU A 237 9.19 -3.23 -6.72
C LEU A 237 8.50 -4.51 -7.20
N ARG A 238 7.28 -4.75 -6.70
CA ARG A 238 6.48 -5.94 -7.06
C ARG A 238 5.64 -5.70 -8.31
N PHE A 239 5.09 -4.49 -8.45
CA PHE A 239 4.42 -4.08 -9.67
C PHE A 239 4.35 -2.55 -9.81
N GLU A 240 4.23 -2.11 -11.06
CA GLU A 240 3.81 -0.78 -11.48
C GLU A 240 2.61 -0.94 -12.41
N HIS A 241 1.57 -0.13 -12.19
CA HIS A 241 0.39 -0.08 -13.03
C HIS A 241 0.11 1.36 -13.44
N ASP A 242 0.07 1.57 -14.76
CA ASP A 242 -0.12 2.87 -15.37
C ASP A 242 -1.54 3.06 -15.89
N LYS A 243 -1.84 4.28 -16.32
CA LYS A 243 -3.08 4.67 -16.97
C LYS A 243 -4.32 4.57 -16.06
N LEU A 244 -4.14 4.84 -14.78
CA LEU A 244 -5.23 4.81 -13.79
C LEU A 244 -5.99 6.14 -13.78
N PRO A 245 -7.33 6.15 -13.92
CA PRO A 245 -8.14 7.35 -13.88
C PRO A 245 -8.68 7.62 -12.47
N TRP A 246 -7.79 7.82 -11.49
CA TRP A 246 -8.12 8.09 -10.09
C TRP A 246 -9.16 9.18 -9.85
N ARG A 247 -9.18 10.23 -10.69
CA ARG A 247 -10.06 11.39 -10.55
C ARG A 247 -10.48 12.02 -11.88
N ASP A 248 -11.59 12.75 -11.86
CA ASP A 248 -12.04 13.60 -12.97
C ASP A 248 -11.90 15.10 -12.68
N GLU A 249 -11.77 15.47 -11.41
CA GLU A 249 -11.68 16.85 -10.95
C GLU A 249 -10.37 17.07 -10.18
N ALA A 250 -9.81 18.27 -10.27
CA ALA A 250 -8.57 18.62 -9.56
C ALA A 250 -8.76 18.67 -8.03
N SER A 251 -9.99 18.86 -7.56
CA SER A 251 -10.41 18.88 -6.15
C SER A 251 -10.29 17.52 -5.48
N THR A 252 -10.43 16.42 -6.22
CA THR A 252 -10.16 15.08 -5.69
C THR A 252 -8.65 14.90 -5.53
N SER A 253 -8.20 14.77 -4.29
CA SER A 253 -6.80 14.53 -3.95
C SER A 253 -6.66 13.35 -3.01
N VAL A 254 -5.43 12.88 -2.77
CA VAL A 254 -5.16 11.91 -1.71
C VAL A 254 -5.42 12.61 -0.38
N GLU A 255 -6.19 11.97 0.50
CA GLU A 255 -6.55 12.52 1.81
C GLU A 255 -5.83 11.81 2.95
N GLY A 256 -5.38 10.58 2.73
CA GLY A 256 -4.56 9.87 3.71
C GLY A 256 -4.65 8.36 3.57
N VAL A 257 -4.70 7.70 4.73
CA VAL A 257 -4.64 6.24 4.86
C VAL A 257 -6.00 5.71 5.29
N VAL A 258 -6.48 4.71 4.56
CA VAL A 258 -7.63 3.91 4.97
C VAL A 258 -7.09 2.63 5.63
N GLY A 259 -7.07 2.66 6.96
CA GLY A 259 -6.37 1.72 7.83
C GLY A 259 -7.19 0.48 8.18
N ASN A 260 -7.73 -0.21 7.17
CA ASN A 260 -8.43 -1.47 7.42
C ASN A 260 -7.43 -2.60 7.68
N VAL A 261 -7.64 -3.33 8.78
CA VAL A 261 -6.87 -4.51 9.14
C VAL A 261 -7.83 -5.58 9.62
N GLY A 262 -7.96 -6.67 8.89
CA GLY A 262 -8.86 -7.76 9.28
C GLY A 262 -9.19 -8.70 8.13
N PHE A 263 -10.04 -9.69 8.41
CA PHE A 263 -10.44 -10.69 7.43
C PHE A 263 -11.59 -10.20 6.53
N GLY A 264 -11.64 -10.77 5.33
CA GLY A 264 -12.57 -10.34 4.30
C GLY A 264 -12.06 -9.18 3.46
N THR A 265 -12.75 -8.95 2.36
CA THR A 265 -12.50 -7.90 1.38
C THR A 265 -13.76 -7.08 1.20
N VAL A 266 -13.67 -5.94 0.52
CA VAL A 266 -14.86 -5.11 0.21
C VAL A 266 -15.86 -5.84 -0.69
N GLU A 267 -15.39 -6.77 -1.51
CA GLU A 267 -16.22 -7.61 -2.38
C GLU A 267 -16.86 -8.78 -1.61
N ARG A 268 -16.11 -9.37 -0.66
CA ARG A 268 -16.50 -10.59 0.05
C ARG A 268 -16.14 -10.47 1.53
N PRO A 269 -17.13 -10.31 2.43
CA PRO A 269 -16.91 -10.45 3.86
C PRO A 269 -16.22 -11.78 4.16
N GLY A 270 -15.36 -11.79 5.18
CA GLY A 270 -14.60 -12.95 5.59
C GLY A 270 -14.56 -13.01 7.10
N GLN A 271 -14.29 -14.20 7.63
CA GLN A 271 -14.20 -14.42 9.06
C GLN A 271 -12.80 -14.91 9.43
N ALA A 272 -12.34 -14.50 10.61
CA ALA A 272 -11.06 -14.98 11.14
C ALA A 272 -11.15 -16.49 11.46
N PRO A 273 -10.33 -17.35 10.82
CA PRO A 273 -10.37 -18.80 11.05
C PRO A 273 -9.89 -19.18 12.46
N ARG A 274 -9.08 -18.31 13.08
CA ARG A 274 -8.53 -18.43 14.42
C ARG A 274 -8.23 -17.05 15.00
N GLU A 275 -8.03 -17.00 16.32
CA GLU A 275 -7.49 -15.79 16.94
C GLU A 275 -6.11 -15.48 16.35
N SER A 276 -5.92 -14.23 15.94
CA SER A 276 -4.70 -13.73 15.31
C SER A 276 -4.35 -12.35 15.83
N LYS A 277 -3.06 -12.06 15.91
CA LYS A 277 -2.54 -10.72 16.21
C LYS A 277 -1.77 -10.21 15.01
N ILE A 278 -2.21 -9.12 14.42
CA ILE A 278 -1.52 -8.47 13.31
C ILE A 278 -0.86 -7.22 13.90
N LEU A 279 0.46 -7.12 13.76
CA LEU A 279 1.20 -5.95 14.25
C LEU A 279 1.55 -5.03 13.10
N LEU A 280 1.43 -3.73 13.30
CA LEU A 280 1.76 -2.71 12.32
C LEU A 280 2.67 -1.65 12.93
N SER A 281 3.71 -1.25 12.21
CA SER A 281 4.40 0.01 12.52
C SER A 281 3.44 1.19 12.30
N PRO A 282 3.70 2.37 12.89
CA PRO A 282 2.97 3.58 12.56
C PRO A 282 2.97 3.81 11.05
N PHE A 283 1.85 4.33 10.52
CA PHE A 283 1.82 4.74 9.12
C PHE A 283 2.70 5.96 8.92
N GLU A 284 3.52 5.95 7.88
CA GLU A 284 4.20 7.14 7.40
C GLU A 284 3.66 7.47 6.01
N LEU A 285 3.19 8.71 5.86
CA LEU A 285 2.69 9.24 4.60
C LEU A 285 3.68 10.30 4.12
N ARG A 286 4.23 10.12 2.92
CA ARG A 286 5.18 11.03 2.30
C ARG A 286 4.64 11.57 0.99
N TRP A 287 4.97 12.80 0.62
CA TRP A 287 4.56 13.38 -0.66
C TRP A 287 5.61 14.34 -1.22
N GLN A 288 5.50 14.61 -2.52
CA GLN A 288 6.29 15.67 -3.14
C GLN A 288 5.74 17.03 -2.75
N GLN A 289 6.61 17.90 -2.26
CA GLN A 289 6.27 19.30 -2.08
C GLN A 289 5.95 19.90 -3.46
N GLN A 290 4.80 20.56 -3.59
CA GLN A 290 4.55 21.34 -4.80
C GLN A 290 5.55 22.49 -4.84
N VAL A 291 6.49 22.45 -5.78
CA VAL A 291 7.30 23.63 -6.11
C VAL A 291 6.32 24.61 -6.75
N SER A 292 5.85 25.60 -6.00
CA SER A 292 5.09 26.70 -6.57
C SER A 292 5.98 27.32 -7.65
N ALA A 293 5.63 27.12 -8.91
CA ALA A 293 6.18 27.93 -9.99
C ALA A 293 5.82 29.36 -9.62
N LYS A 294 6.83 30.15 -9.21
CA LYS A 294 6.68 31.60 -9.04
C LYS A 294 6.09 32.12 -10.35
N LYS A 295 4.84 32.58 -10.30
CA LYS A 295 4.26 33.43 -11.33
C LYS A 295 4.86 34.82 -11.22
#